data_AF-A0A925IX02-F1
#
_entry.id   AF-A0A925IX02-F1
#
_cell.length_a   1.000
_cell.length_b   1.000
_cell.length_c   1.000
_cell.angle_alpha   90.00
_cell.angle_beta   90.00
_cell.angle_gamma   90.00
#
_symmetry.space_group_name_H-M   'P 1'
#
loop_
_entity.id
_entity.type
_entity.pdbx_description
1 polymer ?
#
loop_
_entity_poly.entity_id
_entity_poly.type
_entity_poly.pdbx_seq_one_letter_code
_entity_poly.pdbx_strand_id
1 'polypeptide(L)'
;IEKIQEFTATLSSADDFYADVRTFDAVLMNFVVIGELATRLEEAFRLQHPAVPWSKVRGFRNIIAHNYFGVDGEEVWQIVQNNLP
;
A
#
# COMPACT_ATOMS: atom_id res chain seq x y z
N ILE A 1 4.12 -6.69 4.72
CA ILE A 1 2.81 -7.22 4.28
C ILE A 1 2.05 -7.79 5.47
N GLU A 2 2.64 -8.69 6.25
CA GLU A 2 2.04 -9.25 7.49
C GLU A 2 1.38 -8.21 8.40
N LYS A 3 2.05 -7.09 8.69
CA LYS A 3 1.46 -5.99 9.50
C LYS A 3 0.18 -5.42 8.89
N ILE A 4 0.14 -5.23 7.57
CA ILE A 4 -1.05 -4.72 6.88
C ILE A 4 -2.19 -5.73 7.07
N GLN A 5 -1.92 -7.02 6.83
CA GLN A 5 -2.90 -8.09 7.01
C GLN A 5 -3.41 -8.18 8.45
N GLU A 6 -2.52 -8.07 9.45
CA GLU A 6 -2.87 -8.07 10.87
C GLU A 6 -3.79 -6.90 11.22
N PHE A 7 -3.45 -5.67 10.80
CA PHE A 7 -4.25 -4.49 11.09
C PHE A 7 -5.63 -4.55 10.44
N THR A 8 -5.73 -5.17 9.26
CA THR A 8 -6.99 -5.25 8.52
C THR A 8 -7.79 -6.52 8.78
N ALA A 9 -7.29 -7.45 9.59
CA ALA A 9 -7.88 -8.79 9.77
C ALA A 9 -9.31 -8.76 10.36
N THR A 10 -9.64 -7.75 11.16
CA THR A 10 -10.97 -7.60 11.78
C THR A 10 -11.91 -6.69 11.01
N LEU A 11 -11.45 -6.09 9.92
CA LEU A 11 -12.22 -5.14 9.12
C LEU A 11 -12.89 -5.87 7.96
N SER A 12 -14.15 -5.52 7.67
CA SER A 12 -14.95 -6.22 6.66
C SER A 12 -15.27 -5.37 5.43
N SER A 13 -15.01 -4.06 5.50
CA SER A 13 -15.36 -3.11 4.44
C SER A 13 -14.38 -1.93 4.39
N ALA A 14 -14.40 -1.19 3.29
CA ALA A 14 -13.68 0.06 3.16
C ALA A 14 -14.18 1.13 4.15
N ASP A 15 -15.48 1.13 4.45
CA ASP A 15 -16.08 2.02 5.45
C ASP A 15 -15.51 1.74 6.85
N ASP A 16 -15.42 0.46 7.25
CA ASP A 16 -14.78 0.07 8.53
C ASP A 16 -13.31 0.51 8.57
N PHE A 17 -12.61 0.32 7.46
CA PHE A 17 -11.21 0.69 7.31
C PHE A 17 -10.98 2.19 7.39
N TYR A 18 -11.82 3.00 6.75
CA TYR A 18 -11.72 4.45 6.76
C TYR A 18 -12.17 5.04 8.10
N ALA A 19 -13.13 4.41 8.77
CA ALA A 19 -13.59 4.82 10.10
C ALA A 19 -12.51 4.60 11.18
N ASP A 20 -11.68 3.55 11.06
CA ASP A 20 -10.51 3.35 11.92
C ASP A 20 -9.28 4.09 11.37
N VAL A 21 -9.24 5.41 11.64
CA VAL A 21 -8.17 6.31 11.20
C VAL A 21 -6.78 5.81 11.60
N ARG A 22 -6.63 5.19 12.77
CA ARG A 22 -5.33 4.67 13.22
C ARG A 22 -4.87 3.52 12.31
N THR A 23 -5.78 2.61 12.00
CA THR A 23 -5.49 1.49 11.09
C THR A 23 -5.24 1.99 9.68
N PHE A 24 -6.05 2.93 9.18
CA PHE A 24 -5.85 3.58 7.89
C PHE A 24 -4.44 4.18 7.77
N ASP A 25 -4.07 5.06 8.69
CA ASP A 25 -2.77 5.75 8.71
C ASP A 25 -1.61 4.73 8.81
N ALA A 26 -1.76 3.70 9.65
CA ALA A 26 -0.76 2.66 9.80
C ALA A 26 -0.56 1.86 8.51
N VAL A 27 -1.63 1.53 7.79
CA VAL A 27 -1.57 0.83 6.50
C VAL A 27 -0.90 1.72 5.45
N LEU A 28 -1.26 2.99 5.34
CA LEU A 28 -0.63 3.95 4.43
C LEU A 28 0.87 4.08 4.67
N MET A 29 1.29 4.16 5.94
CA MET A 29 2.72 4.22 6.28
C MET A 29 3.46 2.94 5.84
N ASN A 30 2.85 1.76 5.99
CA ASN A 30 3.45 0.52 5.50
C ASN A 30 3.62 0.53 3.97
N PHE A 31 2.66 1.07 3.21
CA PHE A 31 2.79 1.24 1.76
C PHE A 31 3.91 2.20 1.37
N VAL A 32 4.07 3.31 2.10
CA VAL A 32 5.19 4.25 1.88
C VAL A 32 6.53 3.54 2.08
N VAL A 33 6.67 2.78 3.17
CA VAL A 33 7.90 2.02 3.47
C VAL A 33 8.18 0.98 2.39
N ILE A 34 7.17 0.21 1.97
CA ILE A 34 7.32 -0.80 0.90
C ILE A 34 7.77 -0.13 -0.40
N GLY A 35 7.13 0.96 -0.80
CA GLY A 35 7.49 1.66 -2.03
C GLY A 35 8.87 2.31 -1.96
N GLU A 36 9.27 2.84 -0.81
CA GLU A 36 10.61 3.38 -0.58
C GLU A 36 11.69 2.29 -0.64
N LEU A 37 11.41 1.08 -0.16
CA LEU A 37 12.35 -0.04 -0.33
C LEU A 37 12.40 -0.49 -1.80
N ALA A 38 11.26 -0.49 -2.50
CA ALA A 38 11.19 -0.88 -3.90
C ALA A 38 11.97 0.07 -4.84
N THR A 39 12.08 1.37 -4.50
CA THR A 39 12.92 2.31 -5.28
C THR A 39 14.41 2.01 -5.15
N ARG A 40 14.85 1.48 -4.00
CA ARG A 40 16.25 1.16 -3.69
C ARG A 40 16.74 -0.15 -4.29
N LEU A 41 15.82 -1.00 -4.76
CA LEU A 41 16.19 -2.21 -5.49
C LEU A 41 16.97 -1.86 -6.76
N GLU A 42 17.98 -2.65 -7.08
CA GLU A 42 18.74 -2.49 -8.31
C GLU A 42 17.85 -2.71 -9.55
N GLU A 43 18.19 -2.02 -10.64
CA GLU A 43 17.46 -2.17 -11.89
C GLU A 43 17.49 -3.61 -12.41
N ALA A 44 18.64 -4.28 -12.33
CA ALA A 44 18.79 -5.67 -12.72
C ALA A 44 17.81 -6.61 -11.99
N PHE A 45 17.62 -6.40 -10.68
CA PHE A 45 16.66 -7.17 -9.89
C PHE A 45 15.22 -6.94 -10.38
N ARG A 46 14.84 -5.68 -10.62
CA ARG A 46 13.49 -5.34 -11.10
C ARG A 46 13.21 -5.91 -12.49
N LEU A 47 14.21 -5.90 -13.38
CA LEU A 47 14.11 -6.49 -14.72
C LEU A 47 13.94 -8.02 -14.68
N GLN A 48 14.53 -8.70 -13.70
CA GLN A 48 14.35 -10.14 -13.48
C GLN A 48 12.97 -10.49 -12.90
N HIS A 49 12.23 -9.50 -12.37
CA HIS A 49 10.94 -9.70 -11.71
C HIS A 49 9.84 -8.83 -12.37
N PRO A 50 9.55 -9.01 -13.67
CA PRO A 50 8.60 -8.17 -14.40
C PRO A 50 7.14 -8.37 -13.98
N ALA A 51 6.83 -9.47 -13.29
CA ALA A 51 5.50 -9.73 -12.74
C ALA A 51 5.11 -8.71 -11.65
N VAL A 52 6.09 -8.10 -10.98
CA VAL A 52 5.83 -7.04 -10.00
C VAL A 52 5.69 -5.70 -10.74
N PRO A 53 4.60 -4.95 -10.55
CA PRO A 53 4.38 -3.69 -11.22
C PRO A 53 5.17 -2.55 -10.56
N TRP A 54 6.50 -2.58 -10.65
CA TRP A 54 7.43 -1.66 -9.96
C TRP A 54 7.09 -0.19 -10.12
N SER A 55 6.68 0.23 -11.32
CA SER A 55 6.28 1.62 -11.56
C SER A 55 4.99 2.00 -10.83
N LYS A 56 4.03 1.09 -10.69
CA LYS A 56 2.81 1.32 -9.91
C LYS A 56 3.13 1.42 -8.41
N VAL A 57 3.99 0.53 -7.90
CA VAL A 57 4.43 0.56 -6.49
C VAL A 57 5.09 1.90 -6.15
N ARG A 58 5.98 2.39 -7.01
CA ARG A 58 6.62 3.71 -6.83
C ARG A 58 5.62 4.86 -6.93
N GLY A 59 4.72 4.81 -7.91
CA GLY A 59 3.67 5.81 -8.10
C GLY A 59 2.75 5.92 -6.88
N PHE A 60 2.31 4.78 -6.35
CA PHE A 60 1.44 4.70 -5.18
C PHE A 60 2.10 5.29 -3.93
N ARG A 61 3.38 4.96 -3.68
CA ARG A 61 4.15 5.60 -2.60
C ARG A 61 4.21 7.12 -2.73
N ASN A 62 4.39 7.64 -3.95
CA ASN A 62 4.44 9.09 -4.17
C ASN A 62 3.09 9.76 -3.93
N ILE A 63 1.98 9.12 -4.34
CA ILE A 63 0.63 9.60 -4.07
C ILE A 63 0.40 9.69 -2.55
N ILE A 64 0.70 8.63 -1.79
CA ILE A 64 0.51 8.64 -0.34
C ILE A 64 1.40 9.68 0.33
N ALA A 65 2.67 9.80 -0.07
CA ALA A 65 3.62 10.72 0.56
C ALA A 65 3.34 12.20 0.28
N HIS A 66 2.83 12.55 -0.92
CA HIS A 66 2.63 13.95 -1.33
C HIS A 66 1.17 14.41 -1.29
N ASN A 67 0.23 13.51 -1.56
CA ASN A 67 -1.21 13.78 -1.63
C ASN A 67 -1.97 13.01 -0.55
N TYR A 68 -1.35 12.81 0.62
CA TYR A 68 -1.92 12.06 1.74
C TYR A 68 -3.41 12.34 2.00
N PHE A 69 -3.78 13.62 2.05
CA PHE A 69 -5.16 14.07 2.31
C PHE A 69 -6.16 13.70 1.20
N GLY A 70 -5.69 13.34 0.01
CA GLY A 70 -6.51 12.97 -1.15
C GLY A 70 -6.45 11.49 -1.48
N VAL A 71 -5.88 10.65 -0.61
CA VAL A 71 -5.88 9.20 -0.80
C VAL A 71 -7.29 8.65 -0.56
N ASP A 72 -7.84 7.96 -1.55
CA ASP A 72 -9.15 7.32 -1.46
C ASP A 72 -9.07 6.02 -0.65
N GLY A 73 -9.79 5.95 0.46
CA GLY A 73 -9.80 4.78 1.34
C GLY A 73 -10.36 3.52 0.69
N GLU A 74 -11.32 3.65 -0.23
CA GLU A 74 -11.84 2.54 -1.01
C GLU A 74 -10.76 1.95 -1.91
N GLU A 75 -10.00 2.81 -2.62
CA GLU A 75 -8.92 2.35 -3.49
C GLU A 75 -7.84 1.60 -2.69
N VAL A 76 -7.46 2.12 -1.53
CA VAL A 76 -6.49 1.45 -0.64
C VAL A 76 -7.03 0.12 -0.12
N TRP A 77 -8.30 0.07 0.27
CA TRP A 77 -8.93 -1.17 0.71
C TRP A 77 -8.92 -2.24 -0.39
N GLN A 78 -9.24 -1.86 -1.63
CA GLN A 78 -9.18 -2.77 -2.77
C GLN A 78 -7.76 -3.31 -3.03
N ILE A 79 -6.72 -2.49 -2.84
CA ILE A 79 -5.33 -2.93 -2.97
C ILE A 79 -4.99 -3.95 -1.87
N VAL A 80 -5.42 -3.71 -0.62
CA VAL A 80 -5.22 -4.65 0.49
C VAL A 80 -5.88 -6.00 0.17
N GLN A 81 -7.13 -6.00 -0.30
CA GLN A 81 -7.89 -7.22 -0.52
C GLN A 81 -7.47 -8.00 -1.78
N ASN A 82 -7.06 -7.32 -2.85
CA ASN A 82 -6.86 -7.97 -4.15
C ASN A 82 -5.39 -8.07 -4.59
N ASN A 83 -4.48 -7.30 -3.99
CA ASN A 83 -3.07 -7.25 -4.42
C ASN A 83 -2.07 -7.66 -3.34
N LEU A 84 -2.51 -7.75 -2.08
CA LEU A 84 -1.73 -8.29 -0.97
C LEU A 84 -2.17 -9.67 -0.42
N PRO A 85 -3.22 -10.38 -0.91
CA PRO A 85 -3.54 -11.70 -0.40
C PRO A 85 -2.51 -12.76 -0.80
#